data_AF-A0A3M9YMA1-F1
#
_entry.id   AF-A0A3M9YMA1-F1
#
_cell.length_a   1.000
_cell.length_b   1.000
_cell.length_c   1.000
_cell.angle_alpha   90.00
_cell.angle_beta   90.00
_cell.angle_gamma   90.00
#
_symmetry.space_group_name_H-M   'P 1'
#
loop_
_entity.id
_entity.type
_entity.pdbx_description
1 polymer ?
#
loop_
_entity_poly.entity_id
_entity_poly.type
_entity_poly.pdbx_seq_one_letter_code
_entity_poly.pdbx_strand_id
1 'polypeptide(L)'
;MALLVSVALVPSWWIAFTGVGPLPSIVDWADRWYAKLHGFVGNRQGNLVRLLLIPVVWTGTRWAKFADNREDLVVAASLRIFGYVLAFTLLIALIVITVYLVVAIVIFLLMVVAALWIMGLMLGAGDGEGFRPNRIPFAGSHGAKVYRHGGGLLDPEEQVGRIGADGQIYGDDGSVLGVSERVGRIDDRGRIFKGSGGIFDPDTQVGQIDEQGRIFNDDGSILGAPERVGKIDGGGRIQSGSGGLLDPDRQVGRIRPEK
;
A
#
# COMPACT_ATOMS: atom_id res chain seq x y z
N MET A 1 -66.68 -20.47 22.79
CA MET A 1 -66.17 -20.60 21.41
C MET A 1 -66.51 -19.32 20.66
N ALA A 2 -65.60 -18.36 20.64
CA ALA A 2 -65.74 -17.10 19.92
C ALA A 2 -64.68 -17.09 18.81
N LEU A 3 -65.14 -17.25 17.56
CA LEU A 3 -64.32 -17.11 16.37
C LEU A 3 -64.07 -15.60 16.14
N LEU A 4 -62.86 -15.16 16.47
CA LEU A 4 -62.34 -13.85 16.08
C LEU A 4 -62.16 -13.84 14.56
N VAL A 5 -63.10 -13.21 13.88
CA VAL A 5 -62.98 -12.82 12.47
C VAL A 5 -61.95 -11.68 12.42
N SER A 6 -60.70 -12.03 12.12
CA SER A 6 -59.68 -11.08 11.74
C SER A 6 -60.02 -10.52 10.36
N VAL A 7 -60.83 -9.47 10.34
CA VAL A 7 -61.01 -8.61 9.17
C VAL A 7 -59.63 -8.02 8.86
N ALA A 8 -58.99 -8.58 7.84
CA ALA A 8 -57.76 -8.04 7.29
C ALA A 8 -58.01 -6.57 6.96
N LEU A 9 -57.26 -5.69 7.61
CA LEU A 9 -57.17 -4.27 7.27
C LEU A 9 -56.63 -4.18 5.84
N VAL A 10 -57.51 -4.29 4.86
CA VAL A 10 -57.23 -3.89 3.49
C VAL A 10 -56.95 -2.39 3.59
N PRO A 11 -55.72 -1.95 3.29
CA PRO A 11 -55.37 -0.55 3.43
C PRO A 11 -56.32 0.30 2.60
N SER A 12 -56.82 1.41 3.16
CA SER A 12 -57.83 2.26 2.50
C SER A 12 -57.41 2.80 1.13
N TRP A 13 -56.10 2.81 0.83
CA TRP A 13 -55.57 3.13 -0.51
C TRP A 13 -55.91 2.09 -1.58
N TRP A 14 -56.34 0.89 -1.20
CA TRP A 14 -56.77 -0.18 -2.13
C TRP A 14 -58.18 0.07 -2.69
N ILE A 15 -59.06 0.75 -1.93
CA ILE A 15 -60.42 1.09 -2.38
C ILE A 15 -60.41 2.25 -3.40
N ALA A 16 -59.37 3.09 -3.39
CA ALA A 16 -59.17 4.12 -4.42
C ALA A 16 -58.83 3.53 -5.81
N PHE A 17 -58.47 2.25 -5.89
CA PHE A 17 -58.09 1.58 -7.14
C PHE A 17 -59.26 0.92 -7.90
N THR A 18 -60.42 0.71 -7.26
CA THR A 18 -61.55 0.00 -7.89
C THR A 18 -62.55 0.90 -8.61
N GLY A 19 -62.43 2.23 -8.48
CA GLY A 19 -63.36 3.21 -9.04
C GLY A 19 -62.86 4.02 -10.24
N VAL A 20 -61.63 3.78 -10.71
CA VAL A 20 -61.09 4.48 -11.89
C VAL A 20 -61.46 3.68 -13.12
N GLY A 21 -61.98 4.36 -14.17
CA GLY A 21 -62.19 3.80 -15.50
C GLY A 21 -60.95 3.10 -16.05
N PRO A 22 -61.05 2.48 -17.25
CA PRO A 22 -60.25 1.32 -17.63
C PRO A 22 -58.75 1.52 -17.32
N LEU A 23 -58.12 0.41 -16.93
CA LEU A 23 -56.74 0.26 -16.48
C LEU A 23 -55.59 0.43 -17.52
N PRO A 24 -55.73 0.90 -18.79
CA PRO A 24 -54.60 0.98 -19.72
C PRO A 24 -53.44 1.83 -19.20
N SER A 25 -53.69 2.87 -18.41
CA SER A 25 -52.65 3.84 -18.06
C SER A 25 -51.47 3.23 -17.29
N ILE A 26 -51.72 2.29 -16.38
CA ILE A 26 -50.68 1.67 -15.53
C ILE A 26 -49.99 0.52 -16.27
N VAL A 27 -50.74 -0.32 -16.97
CA VAL A 27 -50.17 -1.44 -17.74
C VAL A 27 -49.32 -0.90 -18.89
N ASP A 28 -49.82 0.08 -19.64
CA ASP A 28 -49.06 0.73 -20.72
C ASP A 28 -47.82 1.45 -20.19
N TRP A 29 -47.90 2.06 -19.01
CA TRP A 29 -46.75 2.66 -18.37
C TRP A 29 -45.70 1.60 -18.00
N ALA A 30 -46.12 0.48 -17.41
CA ALA A 30 -45.23 -0.60 -17.01
C ALA A 30 -44.59 -1.28 -18.23
N ASP A 31 -45.35 -1.50 -19.31
CA ASP A 31 -44.86 -2.04 -20.57
C ASP A 31 -43.82 -1.09 -21.20
N ARG A 32 -44.09 0.22 -21.22
CA ARG A 32 -43.12 1.24 -21.69
C ARG A 32 -41.87 1.28 -20.83
N TRP A 33 -42.00 1.20 -19.51
CA TRP A 33 -40.86 1.16 -18.59
C TRP A 33 -40.01 -0.08 -18.84
N TYR A 34 -40.65 -1.24 -18.96
CA TYR A 34 -39.98 -2.51 -19.19
C TYR A 34 -39.29 -2.56 -20.56
N ALA A 35 -39.93 -2.04 -21.61
CA ALA A 35 -39.33 -1.90 -22.93
C ALA A 35 -38.07 -1.00 -22.91
N LYS A 36 -38.11 0.11 -22.18
CA LYS A 36 -36.93 0.96 -21.96
C LYS A 36 -35.82 0.20 -21.22
N LEU A 37 -36.16 -0.58 -20.19
CA LEU A 37 -35.20 -1.38 -19.44
C LEU A 37 -34.54 -2.44 -20.34
N HIS A 38 -35.33 -3.14 -21.15
CA HIS A 38 -34.83 -4.12 -22.11
C HIS A 38 -33.91 -3.50 -23.17
N GLY A 39 -34.31 -2.34 -23.74
CA GLY A 39 -33.48 -1.58 -24.67
C GLY A 39 -32.17 -1.10 -24.05
N PHE A 40 -32.22 -0.67 -22.80
CA PHE A 40 -31.03 -0.24 -22.05
C PHE A 40 -30.03 -1.38 -21.83
N VAL A 41 -30.51 -2.59 -21.50
CA VAL A 41 -29.68 -3.79 -21.34
C VAL A 41 -29.08 -4.23 -22.68
N GLY A 42 -29.83 -4.14 -23.77
CA GLY A 42 -29.34 -4.45 -25.11
C GLY A 42 -28.24 -3.51 -25.59
N ASN A 43 -28.36 -2.21 -25.29
CA ASN A 43 -27.48 -1.17 -25.84
C ASN A 43 -26.17 -0.98 -25.03
N ARG A 44 -26.14 -1.29 -23.73
CA ARG A 44 -24.90 -1.15 -22.94
C ARG A 44 -23.96 -2.35 -23.11
N GLN A 45 -22.72 -2.08 -23.48
CA GLN A 45 -21.63 -3.06 -23.61
C GLN A 45 -20.98 -3.47 -22.26
N GLY A 46 -21.46 -2.97 -21.12
CA GLY A 46 -20.88 -3.31 -19.82
C GLY A 46 -21.26 -4.70 -19.32
N ASN A 47 -20.26 -5.58 -19.12
CA ASN A 47 -20.45 -6.92 -18.55
C ASN A 47 -21.22 -6.91 -17.22
N LEU A 48 -20.97 -5.89 -16.38
CA LEU A 48 -21.57 -5.76 -15.06
C LEU A 48 -23.07 -5.39 -15.15
N VAL A 49 -23.44 -4.49 -16.06
CA VAL A 49 -24.84 -4.12 -16.30
C VAL A 49 -25.63 -5.31 -16.83
N ARG A 50 -25.03 -6.09 -17.73
CA ARG A 50 -25.63 -7.34 -18.23
C ARG A 50 -25.81 -8.35 -17.10
N LEU A 51 -24.77 -8.62 -16.32
CA LEU A 51 -24.83 -9.57 -15.20
C LEU A 51 -25.94 -9.23 -14.20
N LEU A 52 -26.07 -7.95 -13.83
CA LEU A 52 -27.05 -7.49 -12.84
C LEU A 52 -28.49 -7.44 -13.37
N LEU A 53 -28.69 -7.01 -14.61
CA LEU A 53 -30.04 -6.78 -15.15
C LEU A 53 -30.63 -7.98 -15.90
N ILE A 54 -29.80 -8.91 -16.41
CA ILE A 54 -30.28 -10.11 -17.11
C ILE A 54 -31.26 -10.92 -16.23
N PRO A 55 -31.01 -11.20 -14.95
CA PRO A 55 -31.95 -11.96 -14.12
C PRO A 55 -33.29 -11.24 -13.95
N VAL A 56 -33.26 -9.92 -13.76
CA VAL A 56 -34.48 -9.10 -13.58
C VAL A 56 -35.31 -9.08 -14.86
N VAL A 57 -34.65 -8.83 -16.01
CA VAL A 57 -35.30 -8.87 -17.32
C VAL A 57 -35.84 -10.27 -17.60
N TRP A 58 -35.03 -11.31 -17.46
CA TRP A 58 -35.45 -12.69 -17.70
C TRP A 58 -36.69 -13.06 -16.88
N THR A 59 -36.71 -12.71 -15.59
CA THR A 59 -37.85 -12.95 -14.70
C THR A 59 -39.10 -12.20 -15.19
N GLY A 60 -38.97 -10.92 -15.55
CA GLY A 60 -40.07 -10.14 -16.11
C GLY A 60 -40.65 -10.74 -17.41
N THR A 61 -39.80 -11.15 -18.36
CA THR A 61 -40.27 -11.74 -19.63
C THR A 61 -40.97 -13.08 -19.43
N ARG A 62 -40.48 -13.91 -18.50
CA ARG A 62 -41.10 -15.19 -18.14
C ARG A 62 -42.48 -14.97 -17.51
N TRP A 63 -42.61 -13.99 -16.63
CA TRP A 63 -43.88 -13.64 -16.00
C TRP A 63 -44.89 -13.07 -16.98
N ALA A 64 -44.46 -12.18 -17.89
CA ALA A 64 -45.33 -11.63 -18.93
C ALA A 64 -45.89 -12.75 -19.83
N LYS A 65 -45.02 -13.66 -20.32
CA LYS A 65 -45.46 -14.82 -21.11
C LYS A 65 -46.40 -15.74 -20.34
N PHE A 66 -46.19 -15.92 -19.04
CA PHE A 66 -47.07 -16.72 -18.20
C PHE A 66 -48.45 -16.07 -18.02
N ALA A 67 -48.49 -14.75 -17.86
CA ALA A 67 -49.74 -13.99 -17.76
C ALA A 67 -50.53 -14.02 -19.08
N ASP A 68 -49.84 -13.95 -20.22
CA ASP A 68 -50.45 -13.96 -21.56
C ASP A 68 -51.14 -15.29 -21.90
N ASN A 69 -50.73 -16.38 -21.27
CA ASN A 69 -51.37 -17.68 -21.42
C ASN A 69 -52.70 -17.82 -20.64
N ARG A 70 -53.22 -16.75 -20.01
CA ARG A 70 -54.49 -16.77 -19.29
C ARG A 70 -55.60 -16.18 -20.15
N GLU A 71 -56.71 -16.93 -20.28
CA GLU A 71 -57.87 -16.54 -21.08
C GLU A 71 -58.63 -15.35 -20.46
N ASP A 72 -58.61 -15.22 -19.13
CA ASP A 72 -59.25 -14.13 -18.41
C ASP A 72 -58.39 -12.84 -18.43
N LEU A 73 -58.87 -11.83 -19.16
CA LEU A 73 -58.25 -10.50 -19.27
C LEU A 73 -57.90 -9.86 -17.91
N VAL A 74 -58.79 -9.98 -16.93
CA VAL A 74 -58.61 -9.39 -15.59
C VAL A 74 -57.49 -10.12 -14.83
N VAL A 75 -57.42 -11.44 -14.94
CA VAL A 75 -56.40 -12.27 -14.30
C VAL A 75 -55.04 -12.03 -14.96
N ALA A 76 -54.99 -11.95 -16.29
CA ALA A 76 -53.79 -11.62 -17.05
C ALA A 76 -53.23 -10.24 -16.66
N ALA A 77 -54.08 -9.21 -16.61
CA ALA A 77 -53.67 -7.87 -16.21
C ALA A 77 -53.13 -7.83 -14.76
N SER A 78 -53.80 -8.51 -13.84
CA SER A 78 -53.40 -8.59 -12.43
C SER A 78 -52.04 -9.29 -12.27
N LEU A 79 -51.83 -10.40 -12.98
CA LEU A 79 -50.55 -11.13 -12.99
C LEU A 79 -49.40 -10.31 -13.57
N ARG A 80 -49.66 -9.53 -14.63
CA ARG A 80 -48.64 -8.62 -15.20
C ARG A 80 -48.22 -7.55 -14.19
N ILE A 81 -49.19 -6.88 -13.56
CA ILE A 81 -48.93 -5.86 -12.53
C ILE A 81 -48.11 -6.48 -11.39
N PHE A 82 -48.51 -7.66 -10.90
CA PHE A 82 -47.78 -8.37 -9.86
C PHE A 82 -46.33 -8.70 -10.28
N GLY A 83 -46.14 -9.21 -11.51
CA GLY A 83 -44.82 -9.49 -12.06
C GLY A 83 -43.92 -8.24 -12.16
N TYR A 84 -44.49 -7.09 -12.53
CA TYR A 84 -43.75 -5.83 -12.57
C TYR A 84 -43.36 -5.33 -11.18
N VAL A 85 -44.26 -5.39 -10.21
CA VAL A 85 -43.96 -5.02 -8.82
C VAL A 85 -42.87 -5.92 -8.24
N LEU A 86 -42.93 -7.23 -8.51
CA LEU A 86 -41.90 -8.19 -8.11
C LEU A 86 -40.55 -7.84 -8.75
N ALA A 87 -40.51 -7.63 -10.06
CA ALA A 87 -39.28 -7.29 -10.79
C ALA A 87 -38.66 -5.97 -10.30
N PHE A 88 -39.49 -4.96 -10.03
CA PHE A 88 -39.06 -3.69 -9.46
C PHE A 88 -38.50 -3.86 -8.04
N THR A 89 -39.15 -4.67 -7.20
CA THR A 89 -38.69 -4.97 -5.84
C THR A 89 -37.34 -5.70 -5.85
N LEU A 90 -37.18 -6.67 -6.75
CA LEU A 90 -35.90 -7.37 -6.96
C LEU A 90 -34.80 -6.42 -7.45
N LEU A 91 -35.13 -5.48 -8.34
CA LEU A 91 -34.19 -4.46 -8.80
C LEU A 91 -33.70 -3.59 -7.63
N ILE A 92 -34.61 -3.10 -6.77
CA ILE A 92 -34.24 -2.33 -5.58
C ILE A 92 -33.37 -3.17 -4.65
N ALA A 93 -33.77 -4.42 -4.36
CA ALA A 93 -33.00 -5.31 -3.49
C ALA A 93 -31.57 -5.51 -4.02
N LEU A 94 -31.42 -5.70 -5.34
CA LEU A 94 -30.12 -5.85 -5.99
C LEU A 94 -29.27 -4.57 -5.92
N ILE A 95 -29.87 -3.39 -6.07
CA ILE A 95 -29.17 -2.11 -5.87
C ILE A 95 -28.69 -1.98 -4.41
N VAL A 96 -29.56 -2.29 -3.44
CA VAL A 96 -29.21 -2.23 -2.01
C VAL A 96 -28.07 -3.19 -1.68
N ILE A 97 -28.12 -4.44 -2.18
CA ILE A 97 -27.04 -5.42 -2.00
C ILE A 97 -25.74 -4.91 -2.62
N THR A 98 -25.80 -4.32 -3.81
CA THR A 98 -24.61 -3.77 -4.50
C THR A 98 -23.99 -2.63 -3.68
N VAL A 99 -24.81 -1.69 -3.19
CA VAL A 99 -24.35 -0.59 -2.33
C VAL A 99 -23.74 -1.13 -1.03
N TYR A 100 -24.41 -2.08 -0.39
CA TYR A 100 -23.91 -2.73 0.83
C TYR A 100 -22.54 -3.38 0.61
N LEU A 101 -22.36 -4.10 -0.50
CA LEU A 101 -21.09 -4.75 -0.85
C LEU A 101 -19.97 -3.72 -1.09
N VAL A 102 -20.26 -2.62 -1.77
CA VAL A 102 -19.29 -1.52 -1.96
C VAL A 102 -18.86 -0.93 -0.62
N VAL A 103 -19.82 -0.65 0.28
CA VAL A 103 -19.53 -0.13 1.62
C VAL A 103 -18.68 -1.13 2.42
N ALA A 104 -19.01 -2.43 2.37
CA ALA A 104 -18.25 -3.48 3.03
C ALA A 104 -16.80 -3.57 2.52
N ILE A 105 -16.58 -3.45 1.20
CA ILE A 105 -15.24 -3.41 0.61
C ILE A 105 -14.46 -2.19 1.12
N VAL A 106 -15.06 -1.01 1.15
CA VAL A 106 -14.40 0.21 1.64
C VAL A 106 -13.99 0.06 3.11
N ILE A 107 -14.89 -0.45 3.97
CA ILE A 107 -14.58 -0.70 5.38
C ILE A 107 -13.43 -1.72 5.50
N PHE A 108 -13.46 -2.79 4.72
CA PHE A 108 -12.40 -3.79 4.71
C PHE A 108 -11.04 -3.18 4.33
N LEU A 109 -10.98 -2.38 3.28
CA LEU A 109 -9.75 -1.69 2.87
C LEU A 109 -9.23 -0.73 3.96
N LEU A 110 -10.12 0.01 4.63
CA LEU A 110 -9.74 0.86 5.76
C LEU A 110 -9.16 0.05 6.92
N MET A 111 -9.73 -1.12 7.24
CA MET A 111 -9.17 -2.02 8.25
C MET A 111 -7.78 -2.53 7.87
N VAL A 112 -7.55 -2.86 6.59
CA VAL A 112 -6.23 -3.29 6.10
C VAL A 112 -5.21 -2.16 6.25
N VAL A 113 -5.55 -0.93 5.86
CA VAL A 113 -4.68 0.23 6.02
C VAL A 113 -4.37 0.50 7.49
N ALA A 114 -5.38 0.42 8.38
CA ALA A 114 -5.18 0.58 9.81
C ALA A 114 -4.28 -0.52 10.40
N ALA A 115 -4.46 -1.77 9.98
CA ALA A 115 -3.63 -2.89 10.42
C ALA A 115 -2.17 -2.72 9.97
N LEU A 116 -1.94 -2.33 8.71
CA LEU A 116 -0.60 -2.03 8.19
C LEU A 116 0.04 -0.85 8.94
N TRP A 117 -0.74 0.17 9.28
CA TRP A 117 -0.27 1.31 10.05
C TRP A 117 0.16 0.90 11.47
N ILE A 118 -0.65 0.09 12.17
CA ILE A 118 -0.31 -0.46 13.49
C ILE A 118 0.91 -1.38 13.40
N MET A 119 1.02 -2.20 12.37
CA MET A 119 2.17 -3.07 12.15
C MET A 119 3.44 -2.25 11.88
N GLY A 120 3.33 -1.16 11.12
CA GLY A 120 4.42 -0.20 10.91
C GLY A 120 4.85 0.47 12.22
N LEU A 121 3.91 0.85 13.08
CA LEU A 121 4.22 1.36 14.42
C LEU A 121 4.91 0.31 15.30
N MET A 122 4.48 -0.96 15.27
CA MET A 122 5.11 -2.03 16.03
C MET A 122 6.54 -2.33 15.56
N LEU A 123 6.78 -2.24 14.24
CA LEU A 123 8.11 -2.39 13.65
C LEU A 123 9.01 -1.17 13.90
N GLY A 124 8.42 0.03 13.94
CA GLY A 124 9.12 1.30 14.17
C GLY A 124 9.33 1.66 15.64
N ALA A 125 8.52 1.14 16.56
CA ALA A 125 8.65 1.35 18.01
C ALA A 125 9.66 0.40 18.68
N GLY A 126 10.49 -0.30 17.88
CA GLY A 126 11.63 -1.07 18.34
C GLY A 126 12.82 -0.22 18.76
N ASP A 127 12.61 0.85 19.54
CA ASP A 127 13.70 1.56 20.21
C ASP A 127 14.05 0.82 21.50
N GLY A 128 15.02 -0.08 21.36
CA GLY A 128 16.22 -0.07 22.20
C GLY A 128 16.06 -0.03 23.72
N GLU A 129 15.74 -1.18 24.33
CA GLU A 129 16.31 -1.50 25.64
C GLU A 129 17.14 -2.80 25.54
N GLY A 130 18.46 -2.66 25.65
CA GLY A 130 19.29 -3.68 26.30
C GLY A 130 20.33 -4.42 25.48
N PHE A 131 20.37 -4.34 24.15
CA PHE A 131 21.61 -4.70 23.46
C PHE A 131 22.44 -3.43 23.38
N ARG A 132 23.42 -3.30 24.26
CA ARG A 132 24.60 -2.49 23.96
C ARG A 132 25.31 -3.27 22.85
N PRO A 133 25.14 -2.96 21.55
CA PRO A 133 26.14 -3.43 20.61
C PRO A 133 27.45 -2.91 21.19
N ASN A 134 28.46 -3.76 21.18
CA ASN A 134 29.82 -3.36 21.43
C ASN A 134 30.10 -2.27 20.39
N ARG A 135 29.78 -1.00 20.73
CA ARG A 135 29.90 0.13 19.83
C ARG A 135 31.38 0.16 19.56
N ILE A 136 31.76 -0.24 18.35
CA ILE A 136 33.06 0.08 17.81
C ILE A 136 33.18 1.59 18.07
N PRO A 137 34.11 2.05 18.92
CA PRO A 137 34.04 3.40 19.52
C PRO A 137 34.12 4.53 18.50
N PHE A 138 34.25 4.19 17.21
CA PHE A 138 34.37 5.10 16.08
C PHE A 138 33.23 5.08 15.06
N ALA A 139 32.38 4.05 15.03
CA ALA A 139 31.39 3.88 13.95
C ALA A 139 30.09 4.70 14.12
N GLY A 140 29.98 5.54 15.14
CA GLY A 140 28.72 6.20 15.48
C GLY A 140 28.84 7.55 16.16
N SER A 141 29.89 8.33 15.89
CA SER A 141 29.88 9.75 16.30
C SER A 141 28.96 10.52 15.35
N HIS A 142 27.70 10.64 15.77
CA HIS A 142 26.66 11.35 15.04
C HIS A 142 27.16 12.78 14.71
N GLY A 143 27.08 13.19 13.45
CA GLY A 143 27.54 14.50 13.00
C GLY A 143 29.05 14.60 12.72
N ALA A 144 29.81 13.52 12.89
CA ALA A 144 31.25 13.54 12.67
C ALA A 144 31.63 13.92 11.24
N LYS A 145 32.64 14.78 11.15
CA LYS A 145 33.22 15.25 9.90
C LYS A 145 34.35 14.33 9.48
N VAL A 146 34.33 13.89 8.23
CA VAL A 146 35.33 13.01 7.62
C VAL A 146 36.31 13.87 6.85
N TYR A 147 37.59 13.74 7.19
CA TYR A 147 38.68 14.44 6.53
C TYR A 147 39.58 13.45 5.78
N ARG A 148 39.96 13.81 4.56
CA ARG A 148 40.97 13.10 3.77
C ARG A 148 42.31 13.83 3.91
N HIS A 149 43.37 13.06 4.07
CA HIS A 149 44.72 13.60 4.04
C HIS A 149 45.20 13.69 2.58
N GLY A 150 45.53 14.89 2.10
CA GLY A 150 46.27 15.07 0.84
C GLY A 150 47.67 14.48 1.03
N GLY A 151 48.20 13.75 0.05
CA GLY A 151 49.37 12.89 0.22
C GLY A 151 50.72 13.56 0.53
N GLY A 152 50.78 14.85 0.89
CA GLY A 152 51.98 15.59 1.24
C GLY A 152 52.08 15.98 2.73
N LEU A 153 53.32 16.09 3.25
CA LEU A 153 53.63 16.48 4.64
C LEU A 153 53.08 17.86 5.05
N LEU A 154 52.66 18.67 4.09
CA LEU A 154 52.15 20.05 4.25
C LEU A 154 50.75 20.24 3.65
N ASP A 155 50.09 19.17 3.17
CA ASP A 155 48.78 19.30 2.55
C ASP A 155 47.69 19.48 3.62
N PRO A 156 46.80 20.48 3.49
CA PRO A 156 45.71 20.68 4.42
C PRO A 156 44.73 19.50 4.38
N GLU A 157 44.22 19.10 5.55
CA GLU A 157 43.12 18.12 5.65
C GLU A 157 41.86 18.69 4.97
N GLU A 158 41.34 17.99 3.96
CA GLU A 158 40.11 18.38 3.26
C GLU A 158 38.92 17.64 3.85
N GLN A 159 37.85 18.36 4.22
CA GLN A 159 36.60 17.74 4.62
C GLN A 159 35.94 17.12 3.38
N VAL A 160 35.76 15.80 3.39
CA VAL A 160 35.22 15.05 2.25
C VAL A 160 33.80 14.54 2.50
N GLY A 161 33.30 14.66 3.72
CA GLY A 161 31.96 14.20 4.05
C GLY A 161 31.59 14.32 5.52
N ARG A 162 30.35 13.89 5.81
CA ARG A 162 29.79 13.85 7.16
C ARG A 162 29.05 12.54 7.38
N ILE A 163 29.10 12.05 8.62
CA ILE A 163 28.36 10.87 9.06
C ILE A 163 27.09 11.33 9.76
N GLY A 164 25.93 10.95 9.20
CA GLY A 164 24.61 11.18 9.77
C GLY A 164 24.39 10.38 11.05
N ALA A 165 23.38 10.78 11.82
CA ALA A 165 22.95 10.09 13.02
C ALA A 165 22.48 8.64 12.76
N ASP A 166 22.03 8.39 11.54
CA ASP A 166 21.54 7.12 11.02
C ASP A 166 22.65 6.25 10.40
N GLY A 167 23.92 6.63 10.56
CA GLY A 167 25.06 5.91 9.98
C GLY A 167 25.22 6.11 8.47
N GLN A 168 24.42 7.00 7.86
CA GLN A 168 24.58 7.37 6.45
C GLN A 168 25.79 8.28 6.27
N ILE A 169 26.56 8.05 5.20
CA ILE A 169 27.71 8.88 4.83
C ILE A 169 27.28 9.77 3.68
N TYR A 170 27.41 11.07 3.90
CA TYR A 170 27.12 12.10 2.91
C TYR A 170 28.42 12.71 2.42
N GLY A 171 28.58 12.82 1.10
CA GLY A 171 29.69 13.55 0.51
C GLY A 171 29.55 15.05 0.78
N ASP A 172 30.66 15.71 1.08
CA ASP A 172 30.70 17.18 1.18
C ASP A 172 31.05 17.72 -0.21
N ASP A 173 30.03 18.09 -0.98
CA ASP A 173 30.16 18.68 -2.32
C ASP A 173 30.22 20.21 -2.27
N GLY A 174 30.25 20.80 -1.06
CA GLY A 174 30.23 22.25 -0.87
C GLY A 174 28.88 22.91 -1.22
N SER A 175 27.81 22.15 -1.37
CA SER A 175 26.49 22.68 -1.73
C SER A 175 25.85 23.46 -0.57
N VAL A 176 25.74 24.78 -0.75
CA VAL A 176 25.13 25.74 0.19
C VAL A 176 23.63 25.45 0.44
N LEU A 177 23.01 24.59 -0.37
CA LEU A 177 21.58 24.25 -0.29
C LEU A 177 21.28 22.99 0.54
N GLY A 178 22.28 22.36 1.15
CA GLY A 178 22.08 21.28 2.12
C GLY A 178 21.60 19.95 1.54
N VAL A 179 21.72 19.76 0.22
CA VAL A 179 21.44 18.49 -0.46
C VAL A 179 22.76 17.80 -0.73
N SER A 180 23.28 17.08 0.27
CA SER A 180 24.49 16.29 0.12
C SER A 180 24.15 14.90 -0.43
N GLU A 181 24.89 14.44 -1.43
CA GLU A 181 24.67 13.11 -2.01
C GLU A 181 25.10 12.02 -1.03
N ARG A 182 24.23 11.02 -0.86
CA ARG A 182 24.52 9.84 -0.05
C ARG A 182 25.54 8.97 -0.78
N VAL A 183 26.76 8.92 -0.24
CA VAL A 183 27.87 8.15 -0.83
C VAL A 183 28.01 6.74 -0.23
N GLY A 184 27.38 6.49 0.92
CA GLY A 184 27.39 5.16 1.55
C GLY A 184 26.67 5.10 2.89
N ARG A 185 26.82 3.98 3.59
CA ARG A 185 26.40 3.81 4.98
C ARG A 185 27.27 2.79 5.70
N ILE A 186 27.32 2.89 7.02
CA ILE A 186 27.86 1.86 7.90
C ILE A 186 26.74 1.43 8.83
N ASP A 187 26.52 0.12 8.96
CA ASP A 187 25.51 -0.39 9.88
C ASP A 187 26.07 -0.70 11.27
N ASP A 188 25.18 -1.02 12.20
CA ASP A 188 25.53 -1.31 13.60
C ASP A 188 26.39 -2.58 13.78
N ARG A 189 26.54 -3.39 12.72
CA ARG A 189 27.42 -4.58 12.70
C ARG A 189 28.78 -4.26 12.11
N GLY A 190 29.05 -2.98 11.81
CA GLY A 190 30.28 -2.53 11.19
C GLY A 190 30.36 -2.84 9.69
N ARG A 191 29.29 -3.28 9.03
CA ARG A 191 29.30 -3.54 7.59
C ARG A 191 29.27 -2.21 6.84
N ILE A 192 30.20 -2.05 5.90
CA ILE A 192 30.35 -0.87 5.07
C ILE A 192 29.64 -1.11 3.75
N PHE A 193 28.74 -0.21 3.40
CA PHE A 193 28.00 -0.24 2.14
C PHE A 193 28.31 0.99 1.31
N LYS A 194 28.58 0.77 0.02
CA LYS A 194 28.74 1.82 -0.98
C LYS A 194 27.38 2.15 -1.60
N GLY A 195 27.04 3.43 -1.61
CA GLY A 195 25.84 3.93 -2.29
C GLY A 195 26.00 3.81 -3.80
N SER A 196 24.95 3.38 -4.48
CA SER A 196 24.89 3.14 -5.92
C SER A 196 24.48 4.38 -6.73
N GLY A 197 24.21 5.53 -6.08
CA GLY A 197 23.85 6.80 -6.72
C GLY A 197 22.40 6.91 -7.20
N GLY A 198 21.67 5.79 -7.28
CA GLY A 198 20.23 5.77 -7.61
C GLY A 198 19.34 5.61 -6.37
N ILE A 199 18.20 6.31 -6.34
CA ILE A 199 17.17 6.16 -5.27
C ILE A 199 16.64 4.71 -5.17
N PHE A 200 16.70 3.97 -6.27
CA PHE A 200 16.16 2.61 -6.39
C PHE A 200 17.22 1.51 -6.48
N ASP A 201 18.50 1.87 -6.47
CA ASP A 201 19.56 0.88 -6.60
C ASP A 201 19.97 0.37 -5.22
N PRO A 202 20.09 -0.96 -5.03
CA PRO A 202 20.53 -1.51 -3.76
C PRO A 202 21.99 -1.14 -3.48
N ASP A 203 22.29 -0.82 -2.21
CA ASP A 203 23.68 -0.62 -1.81
C ASP A 203 24.46 -1.93 -1.91
N THR A 204 25.75 -1.84 -2.24
CA THR A 204 26.65 -2.98 -2.27
C THR A 204 27.52 -2.99 -1.02
N GLN A 205 27.58 -4.11 -0.30
CA GLN A 205 28.54 -4.29 0.79
C GLN A 205 29.96 -4.33 0.20
N VAL A 206 30.85 -3.51 0.74
CA VAL A 206 32.24 -3.37 0.26
C VAL A 206 33.27 -3.62 1.36
N GLY A 207 32.83 -3.89 2.59
CA GLY A 207 33.76 -4.16 3.67
C GLY A 207 33.10 -4.29 5.03
N GLN A 208 33.92 -4.51 6.05
CA GLN A 208 33.51 -4.60 7.44
C GLN A 208 34.55 -3.99 8.37
N ILE A 209 34.10 -3.40 9.47
CA ILE A 209 34.93 -2.93 10.57
C ILE A 209 34.70 -3.87 11.77
N ASP A 210 35.78 -4.40 12.33
CA ASP A 210 35.71 -5.19 13.56
C ASP A 210 35.66 -4.32 14.82
N GLU A 211 35.45 -4.95 15.96
CA GLU A 211 35.38 -4.26 17.26
C GLU A 211 36.68 -3.56 17.65
N GLN A 212 37.80 -3.99 17.07
CA GLN A 212 39.14 -3.44 17.26
C GLN A 212 39.44 -2.29 16.28
N GLY A 213 38.46 -1.90 15.45
CA GLY A 213 38.57 -0.83 14.46
C GLY A 213 39.37 -1.23 13.22
N ARG A 214 39.65 -2.52 13.00
CA ARG A 214 40.32 -3.00 11.77
C ARG A 214 39.30 -3.02 10.64
N ILE A 215 39.73 -2.52 9.48
CA ILE A 215 38.91 -2.44 8.28
C ILE A 215 39.29 -3.62 7.39
N PHE A 216 38.30 -4.42 7.03
CA PHE A 216 38.42 -5.54 6.11
C PHE A 216 37.68 -5.20 4.83
N ASN A 217 38.32 -5.49 3.70
CA ASN A 217 37.65 -5.44 2.41
C ASN A 217 36.86 -6.73 2.19
N ASP A 218 35.66 -6.59 1.66
CA ASP A 218 34.80 -7.71 1.30
C ASP A 218 34.68 -7.72 -0.22
N ASP A 219 35.65 -8.34 -0.89
CA ASP A 219 35.70 -8.44 -2.34
C ASP A 219 34.65 -9.43 -2.91
N GLY A 220 33.75 -9.96 -2.07
CA GLY A 220 32.70 -10.89 -2.48
C GLY A 220 33.19 -12.26 -2.92
N SER A 221 34.46 -12.61 -2.66
CA SER A 221 35.02 -13.92 -3.01
C SER A 221 34.64 -14.97 -1.96
N ILE A 222 33.87 -15.96 -2.39
CA ILE A 222 33.41 -17.11 -1.57
C ILE A 222 34.60 -17.94 -1.02
N LEU A 223 35.80 -17.76 -1.54
CA LEU A 223 37.00 -18.56 -1.24
C LEU A 223 38.18 -17.75 -0.67
N GLY A 224 38.04 -16.43 -0.53
CA GLY A 224 39.10 -15.56 0.00
C GLY A 224 38.83 -15.18 1.46
N ALA A 225 39.84 -15.29 2.33
CA ALA A 225 39.74 -14.68 3.66
C ALA A 225 39.70 -13.15 3.50
N PRO A 226 38.88 -12.42 4.29
CA PRO A 226 38.81 -10.97 4.23
C PRO A 226 40.18 -10.35 4.48
N GLU A 227 40.62 -9.48 3.56
CA GLU A 227 41.93 -8.81 3.66
C GLU A 227 41.82 -7.54 4.52
N ARG A 228 42.73 -7.39 5.49
CA ARG A 228 42.83 -6.15 6.26
C ARG A 228 43.41 -5.06 5.37
N VAL A 229 42.61 -4.02 5.13
CA VAL A 229 42.99 -2.86 4.32
C VAL A 229 43.27 -1.61 5.13
N GLY A 230 42.95 -1.63 6.43
CA GLY A 230 43.24 -0.50 7.30
C GLY A 230 42.85 -0.68 8.76
N LYS A 231 42.91 0.42 9.50
CA LYS A 231 42.49 0.52 10.90
C LYS A 231 42.07 1.95 11.25
N ILE A 232 41.09 2.07 12.13
CA ILE A 232 40.70 3.32 12.79
C ILE A 232 41.17 3.25 14.25
N ASP A 233 41.96 4.24 14.68
CA ASP A 233 42.39 4.32 16.08
C ASP A 233 41.32 4.99 16.98
N GLY A 234 41.48 4.89 18.31
CA GLY A 234 40.57 5.52 19.27
C GLY A 234 40.58 7.06 19.27
N GLY A 235 41.40 7.69 18.45
CA GLY A 235 41.41 9.14 18.19
C GLY A 235 40.83 9.53 16.82
N GLY A 236 40.37 8.54 16.05
CA GLY A 236 39.71 8.72 14.75
C GLY A 236 40.62 8.81 13.57
N ARG A 237 41.90 8.51 13.71
CA ARG A 237 42.81 8.45 12.58
C ARG A 237 42.57 7.17 11.80
N ILE A 238 42.31 7.34 10.50
CA ILE A 238 42.16 6.25 9.55
C ILE A 238 43.53 5.97 8.95
N GLN A 239 44.00 4.74 9.12
CA GLN A 239 45.25 4.25 8.56
C GLN A 239 44.93 3.19 7.51
N SER A 240 45.57 3.27 6.34
CA SER A 240 45.51 2.26 5.30
C SER A 240 46.79 1.43 5.31
N GLY A 241 46.65 0.13 5.15
CA GLY A 241 47.76 -0.82 5.20
C GLY A 241 47.33 -2.14 5.86
N SER A 242 48.02 -3.21 5.47
CA SER A 242 47.87 -4.54 6.06
C SER A 242 48.59 -4.67 7.41
N GLY A 243 49.50 -3.73 7.73
CA GLY A 243 50.35 -3.74 8.91
C GLY A 243 51.53 -4.71 8.83
N GLY A 244 51.89 -5.14 7.61
CA GLY A 244 53.03 -6.01 7.35
C GLY A 244 54.36 -5.26 7.30
N LEU A 245 55.48 -5.99 7.43
CA LEU A 245 56.85 -5.42 7.36
C LEU A 245 57.12 -4.68 6.02
N LEU A 246 56.44 -5.10 4.95
CA LEU A 246 56.57 -4.55 3.60
C LEU A 246 55.48 -3.51 3.25
N ASP A 247 54.44 -3.40 4.07
CA ASP A 247 53.29 -2.52 3.85
C ASP A 247 52.87 -1.87 5.18
N PRO A 248 53.65 -0.85 5.64
CA PRO A 248 53.39 -0.18 6.89
C PRO A 248 52.13 0.70 6.79
N ASP A 249 51.36 0.72 7.87
CA ASP A 249 50.15 1.53 8.01
C ASP A 249 50.46 3.03 7.76
N ARG A 250 49.75 3.65 6.81
CA ARG A 250 49.84 5.09 6.49
C ARG A 250 48.55 5.80 6.84
N GLN A 251 48.62 6.98 7.45
CA GLN A 251 47.42 7.77 7.73
C GLN A 251 46.83 8.31 6.42
N VAL A 252 45.58 7.96 6.15
CA VAL A 252 44.85 8.37 4.93
C VAL A 252 43.68 9.31 5.23
N GLY A 253 43.26 9.41 6.49
CA GLY A 253 42.18 10.29 6.88
C GLY A 253 41.98 10.40 8.38
N ARG A 254 40.97 11.16 8.75
CA ARG A 254 40.56 11.36 10.14
C ARG A 254 39.07 11.61 10.26
N ILE A 255 38.44 11.02 11.26
CA ILE A 255 37.07 11.31 11.68
C ILE A 255 37.14 12.19 12.92
N ARG A 256 36.56 13.40 12.87
CA ARG A 256 36.43 14.27 14.04
C ARG A 256 34.99 14.31 14.50
N PRO A 257 34.71 14.00 15.79
CA PRO A 257 33.38 14.21 16.34
C PRO A 257 33.06 15.71 16.33
N GLU A 258 31.81 16.04 16.05
CA GLU A 258 31.29 17.39 16.23
C GLU A 258 31.16 17.67 17.73
N LYS A 259 31.69 18.81 18.19
CA LYS A 259 31.65 19.23 19.59
C LYS A 259 30.35 19.96 19.91
#